data_AF-A0A835IKS8-F1
#
_entry.id   AF-A0A835IKS8-F1
#
_cell.length_a   1.000
_cell.length_b   1.000
_cell.length_c   1.000
_cell.angle_alpha   90.00
_cell.angle_beta   90.00
_cell.angle_gamma   90.00
#
_symmetry.space_group_name_H-M   'P 1'
#
loop_
_entity.id
_entity.type
_entity.pdbx_description
1 polymer ?
#
loop_
_entity_poly.entity_id
_entity_poly.type
_entity_poly.pdbx_seq_one_letter_code
_entity_poly.pdbx_strand_id
1 'polypeptide(L)'
;MGEIQLAVRFSSSSWMNLLQSYTTPMLPKMHYVKPLGAAQQDILRHSYEDSHRFRLARSEPPMGQEVVQFMIDTDTHVWSMRRTKANWFRIVGCLSRAVEFAR
;
A
#
# COMPACT_ATOMS: atom_id res chain seq x y z
N MET A 1 -5.79 -18.02 -15.85
CA MET A 1 -5.24 -17.44 -14.60
C MET A 1 -5.88 -16.08 -14.43
N GLY A 2 -7.00 -16.02 -13.69
CA GLY A 2 -7.84 -14.83 -13.58
C GLY A 2 -7.15 -13.72 -12.81
N GLU A 3 -7.13 -12.52 -13.37
CA GLU A 3 -6.53 -11.36 -12.73
C GLU A 3 -7.62 -10.61 -11.96
N ILE A 4 -7.42 -10.46 -10.65
CA ILE A 4 -8.28 -9.63 -9.82
C ILE A 4 -7.83 -8.18 -10.02
N GLN A 5 -8.69 -7.37 -10.66
CA GLN A 5 -8.49 -5.93 -10.81
C GLN A 5 -9.37 -5.21 -9.79
N LEU A 6 -8.75 -4.55 -8.82
CA LEU A 6 -9.45 -3.79 -7.78
C LEU A 6 -9.24 -2.30 -8.03
N ALA A 7 -10.34 -1.55 -8.15
CA ALA A 7 -10.33 -0.10 -8.15
C ALA A 7 -10.83 0.38 -6.78
N VAL A 8 -9.91 0.81 -5.91
CA VAL A 8 -10.25 1.38 -4.61
C VAL A 8 -10.38 2.89 -4.76
N ARG A 9 -11.58 3.43 -4.55
CA ARG A 9 -11.83 4.87 -4.51
C ARG A 9 -11.79 5.34 -3.06
N PHE A 10 -10.75 6.08 -2.69
CA PHE A 10 -10.66 6.72 -1.39
C PHE A 10 -11.51 8.00 -1.39
N SER A 11 -12.61 8.03 -0.64
CA SER A 11 -13.35 9.26 -0.34
C SER A 11 -13.17 9.62 1.13
N SER A 12 -12.47 10.73 1.41
CA SER A 12 -12.46 11.34 2.74
C SER A 12 -13.53 12.43 2.79
N SER A 13 -14.31 12.48 3.87
CA SER A 13 -15.29 13.54 4.12
C SER A 13 -14.64 14.91 4.37
N SER A 14 -13.36 14.94 4.77
CA SER A 14 -12.60 16.17 4.99
C SER A 14 -11.18 16.03 4.42
N TRP A 15 -10.83 16.92 3.48
CA TRP A 15 -9.48 17.00 2.91
C TRP A 15 -8.45 17.46 3.93
N MET A 16 -8.83 18.35 4.86
CA MET A 16 -7.95 18.82 5.93
C MET A 16 -7.58 17.70 6.90
N ASN A 17 -8.54 16.87 7.29
CA ASN A 17 -8.26 15.70 8.14
C ASN A 17 -7.33 14.69 7.44
N LEU A 18 -7.50 14.54 6.13
CA LEU A 18 -6.66 13.68 5.31
C LEU A 18 -5.23 14.23 5.22
N LEU A 19 -5.03 15.52 4.99
CA LEU A 19 -3.70 16.11 5.03
C LEU A 19 -3.07 15.98 6.43
N GLN A 20 -3.84 16.23 7.48
CA GLN A 20 -3.34 16.13 8.85
C GLN A 20 -2.86 14.72 9.17
N SER A 21 -3.57 13.67 8.74
CA SER A 21 -3.15 12.29 8.98
C SER A 21 -1.85 11.92 8.27
N TYR A 22 -1.55 12.51 7.10
CA TYR A 22 -0.24 12.34 6.45
C TYR A 22 0.89 13.06 7.18
N THR A 23 0.59 14.15 7.89
CA THR A 23 1.59 14.86 8.69
C THR A 23 1.88 14.21 10.05
N THR A 24 0.99 13.33 10.53
CA THR A 24 1.23 12.62 11.78
C THR A 24 2.24 11.49 11.59
N PRO A 25 3.31 11.42 12.41
CA PRO A 25 4.31 10.38 12.29
C PRO A 25 3.68 9.01 12.58
N MET A 26 3.93 8.04 11.69
CA MET A 26 3.32 6.70 11.78
C MET A 26 3.77 5.92 13.02
N LEU A 27 4.89 6.31 13.63
CA LEU A 27 5.46 5.66 14.79
C LEU A 27 5.63 6.65 15.95
N PRO A 28 5.37 6.22 17.19
CA PRO A 28 5.70 6.99 18.38
C PRO A 28 7.15 7.49 18.36
N LYS A 29 7.37 8.73 18.82
CA LYS A 29 8.70 9.37 18.82
C LYS A 29 9.80 8.53 19.50
N MET A 30 9.42 7.64 20.42
CA MET A 30 10.30 6.71 21.13
C MET A 30 11.09 5.79 20.19
N HIS A 31 10.50 5.38 19.06
CA HIS A 31 11.14 4.45 18.12
C HIS A 31 12.22 5.10 17.24
N TYR A 32 12.33 6.43 17.23
CA TYR A 32 13.46 7.12 16.59
C TYR A 32 14.72 7.09 17.45
N VAL A 33 14.58 6.87 18.76
CA VAL A 33 15.70 6.76 19.72
C VAL A 33 16.10 5.30 19.92
N LYS A 34 15.13 4.38 19.91
CA LYS A 34 15.36 2.94 19.99
C LYS A 34 14.67 2.24 18.81
N PRO A 35 15.41 1.89 17.74
CA PRO A 35 14.82 1.22 16.60
C PRO A 35 14.25 -0.13 17.03
N LEU A 36 13.09 -0.48 16.48
CA LEU A 36 12.50 -1.80 16.65
C LEU A 36 13.41 -2.84 16.00
N GLY A 37 13.68 -3.94 16.69
CA GLY A 37 14.40 -5.07 16.10
C GLY A 37 13.58 -5.71 14.97
N ALA A 38 14.25 -6.32 13.99
CA ALA A 38 13.59 -6.95 12.85
C ALA A 38 12.45 -7.91 13.27
N ALA A 39 12.69 -8.74 14.28
CA ALA A 39 11.68 -9.65 14.82
C ALA A 39 10.44 -8.94 15.39
N GLN A 40 10.61 -7.78 16.04
CA GLN A 40 9.48 -7.00 16.54
C GLN A 40 8.71 -6.33 15.41
N GLN A 41 9.40 -5.89 14.36
CA GLN A 41 8.76 -5.33 13.17
C GLN A 41 7.91 -6.40 12.46
N ASP A 42 8.38 -7.64 12.38
CA ASP A 42 7.64 -8.72 11.74
C ASP A 42 6.39 -9.12 12.53
N ILE A 43 6.47 -9.14 13.88
CA ILE A 43 5.29 -9.36 14.73
C ILE A 43 4.26 -8.22 14.53
N LEU A 44 4.73 -6.97 14.48
CA LEU A 44 3.86 -5.81 14.25
C LEU A 44 3.24 -5.84 12.85
N ARG A 45 3.99 -6.28 11.84
CA ARG A 45 3.48 -6.48 10.48
C ARG A 45 2.34 -7.48 10.51
N HIS A 46 2.55 -8.69 11.02
CA HIS A 46 1.49 -9.70 11.08
C HIS A 46 0.26 -9.21 11.85
N SER A 47 0.43 -8.53 12.98
CA SER A 47 -0.71 -7.97 13.73
C SER A 47 -1.47 -6.88 12.95
N TYR A 48 -0.75 -6.05 12.18
CA TYR A 48 -1.35 -5.06 11.30
C TYR A 48 -2.10 -5.72 10.14
N GLU A 49 -1.54 -6.77 9.55
CA GLU A 49 -2.18 -7.56 8.50
C GLU A 49 -3.51 -8.14 8.97
N ASP A 50 -3.54 -8.76 10.15
CA ASP A 50 -4.76 -9.34 10.73
C ASP A 50 -5.82 -8.27 11.02
N SER A 51 -5.40 -7.10 11.53
CA SER A 51 -6.28 -5.97 11.76
C SER A 51 -6.89 -5.44 10.45
N HIS A 52 -6.09 -5.37 9.39
CA HIS A 52 -6.56 -4.93 8.09
C HIS A 52 -7.46 -5.98 7.43
N ARG A 53 -7.13 -7.28 7.52
CA ARG A 53 -7.98 -8.41 7.12
C ARG A 53 -9.36 -8.31 7.74
N PHE A 54 -9.42 -8.12 9.05
CA PHE A 54 -10.68 -7.97 9.77
C PHE A 54 -11.50 -6.75 9.33
N ARG A 55 -10.83 -5.62 9.06
CA ARG A 55 -11.51 -4.41 8.58
C ARG A 55 -12.02 -4.53 7.15
N LEU A 56 -11.27 -5.17 6.26
CA LEU A 56 -11.66 -5.45 4.87
C LEU A 56 -12.77 -6.50 4.78
N ALA A 57 -12.81 -7.47 5.69
CA ALA A 57 -13.93 -8.41 5.79
C ALA A 57 -15.26 -7.70 6.12
N ARG A 58 -15.19 -6.51 6.74
CA ARG A 58 -16.34 -5.67 7.10
C ARG A 58 -16.60 -4.52 6.12
N SER A 59 -15.77 -4.32 5.10
CA SER A 59 -16.07 -3.30 4.09
C SER A 59 -17.25 -3.77 3.24
N GLU A 60 -18.11 -2.86 2.81
CA GLU A 60 -19.11 -3.12 1.77
C GLU A 60 -18.52 -2.69 0.41
N PRO A 61 -18.33 -3.59 -0.57
CA PRO A 61 -18.58 -5.04 -0.57
C PRO A 61 -17.52 -5.85 0.21
N PRO A 62 -17.89 -7.00 0.83
CA PRO A 62 -16.96 -7.81 1.61
C PRO A 62 -15.85 -8.33 0.68
N MET A 63 -14.62 -7.88 0.93
CA MET A 63 -13.47 -8.32 0.16
C MET A 63 -13.12 -9.75 0.59
N GLY A 64 -13.09 -10.68 -0.36
CA GLY A 64 -12.75 -12.08 -0.08
C GLY A 64 -11.36 -12.19 0.55
N GLN A 65 -11.16 -13.15 1.45
CA GLN A 65 -9.87 -13.32 2.13
C GLN A 65 -8.70 -13.49 1.15
N GLU A 66 -8.91 -14.09 -0.02
CA GLU A 66 -7.90 -14.22 -1.07
C GLU A 66 -7.48 -12.87 -1.67
N VAL A 67 -8.45 -11.96 -1.84
CA VAL A 67 -8.20 -10.60 -2.35
C VAL A 67 -7.40 -9.81 -1.33
N VAL A 68 -7.77 -9.93 -0.06
CA VAL A 68 -7.09 -9.24 1.03
C VAL A 68 -5.69 -9.81 1.22
N GLN A 69 -5.54 -11.14 1.17
CA GLN A 69 -4.23 -11.79 1.21
C GLN A 69 -3.38 -11.31 0.03
N PHE A 70 -3.93 -11.21 -1.18
CA PHE A 70 -3.19 -10.69 -2.34
C PHE A 70 -2.83 -9.20 -2.22
N MET A 71 -3.71 -8.38 -1.62
CA MET A 71 -3.43 -6.97 -1.36
C MET A 71 -2.35 -6.77 -0.28
N ILE A 72 -2.34 -7.65 0.71
CA ILE A 72 -1.45 -7.60 1.86
C ILE A 72 -0.14 -8.36 1.62
N ASP A 73 -0.13 -9.35 0.72
CA ASP A 73 1.05 -10.04 0.16
C ASP A 73 1.91 -9.04 -0.59
N THR A 74 2.54 -8.22 0.23
CA THR A 74 3.73 -7.47 -0.08
C THR A 74 4.85 -8.49 0.08
N ASP A 75 4.77 -9.57 -0.71
CA ASP A 75 5.82 -10.56 -0.85
C ASP A 75 6.98 -9.83 -1.54
N THR A 76 7.75 -9.15 -0.70
CA THR A 76 8.91 -8.33 -1.00
C THR A 76 10.08 -9.18 -1.49
N HIS A 77 9.90 -10.50 -1.62
CA HIS A 77 10.93 -11.44 -2.01
C HIS A 77 10.69 -12.18 -3.34
N VAL A 78 9.59 -11.91 -4.05
CA VAL A 78 9.30 -12.55 -5.35
C VAL A 78 9.44 -11.54 -6.49
N TRP A 79 10.59 -11.56 -7.15
CA TRP A 79 10.81 -10.79 -8.39
C TRP A 79 9.83 -11.27 -9.46
N SER A 80 8.96 -10.38 -9.94
CA SER A 80 8.00 -10.68 -11.00
C SER A 80 8.32 -9.87 -12.25
N MET A 81 8.68 -10.57 -13.33
CA MET A 81 8.98 -9.97 -14.64
C MET A 81 7.81 -9.11 -15.17
N ARG A 82 6.58 -9.47 -14.81
CA ARG A 82 5.37 -8.71 -15.17
C ARG A 82 5.30 -7.35 -14.46
N ARG A 83 5.60 -7.30 -13.14
CA ARG A 83 5.60 -6.05 -12.36
C ARG A 83 6.69 -5.08 -12.84
N THR A 84 7.87 -5.60 -13.18
CA THR A 84 8.99 -4.81 -13.73
C THR A 84 8.62 -4.15 -15.05
N LYS A 85 8.01 -4.90 -15.99
CA LYS A 85 7.54 -4.34 -17.27
C LYS A 85 6.47 -3.26 -17.05
N ALA A 86 5.50 -3.48 -16.18
CA ALA A 86 4.45 -2.50 -15.91
C ALA A 86 5.00 -1.20 -15.31
N ASN A 87 5.93 -1.29 -14.35
CA ASN A 87 6.59 -0.11 -13.80
C ASN A 87 7.46 0.62 -14.83
N TRP A 88 8.15 -0.11 -15.70
CA TRP A 88 8.90 0.48 -16.81
C TRP A 88 8.01 1.32 -17.73
N PHE A 89 6.86 0.77 -18.17
CA PHE A 89 5.93 1.51 -19.01
C PHE A 89 5.36 2.76 -18.32
N ARG A 90 5.12 2.71 -17.01
CA ARG A 90 4.67 3.89 -16.23
C ARG A 90 5.74 4.99 -16.19
N ILE A 91 7.00 4.62 -15.97
CA ILE A 91 8.13 5.57 -15.94
C ILE A 91 8.30 6.21 -17.32
N VAL A 92 8.31 5.40 -18.39
CA VAL A 92 8.42 5.90 -19.77
C VAL A 92 7.27 6.83 -20.11
N GLY A 93 6.04 6.50 -19.73
CA GLY A 93 4.87 7.37 -19.94
C GLY A 93 4.90 8.67 -19.13
N CYS A 94 5.49 8.67 -17.93
CA CYS A 94 5.69 9.89 -17.15
C CYS A 94 6.78 10.77 -17.77
N LEU A 95 7.88 10.16 -18.23
CA LEU A 95 8.96 10.86 -18.90
C LEU A 95 8.50 11.47 -20.22
N SER A 96 7.69 10.76 -21.02
CA SER A 96 7.16 11.31 -22.27
C SER A 96 6.25 12.51 -22.01
N ARG A 97 5.37 12.44 -21.01
CA ARG A 97 4.53 13.57 -20.59
C ARG A 97 5.35 14.74 -20.05
N ALA A 98 6.42 14.47 -19.31
CA ALA A 98 7.30 15.52 -18.80
C ALA A 98 8.07 16.22 -19.93
N VAL A 99 8.50 15.47 -20.95
CA VAL A 99 9.16 16.02 -22.15
C VAL A 99 8.17 16.83 -22.99
N GLU A 100 6.92 16.39 -23.14
CA GLU A 100 5.87 17.16 -23.80
C GLU A 100 5.53 18.45 -23.05
N PHE A 101 5.53 18.43 -21.71
CA PHE A 101 5.26 19.62 -20.90
C PHE A 101 6.45 20.61 -20.86
N ALA A 102 7.68 20.13 -21.08
CA ALA A 102 8.89 20.93 -21.10
C ALA A 102 9.21 21.55 -22.47
N ARG A 103 8.42 21.25 -23.49
CA ARG A 103 8.53 21.80 -24.85
C ARG A 103 7.53 22.94 -25.06
#